data_AF-A0A951TSB9-F1
#
_entry.id   AF-A0A951TSB9-F1
#
_cell.length_a   1.000
_cell.length_b   1.000
_cell.length_c   1.000
_cell.angle_alpha   90.00
_cell.angle_beta   90.00
_cell.angle_gamma   90.00
#
_symmetry.space_group_name_H-M   'P 1'
#
loop_
_entity.id
_entity.type
_entity.pdbx_description
1 polymer ?
#
loop_
_entity_poly.entity_id
_entity_poly.type
_entity_poly.pdbx_seq_one_letter_code
_entity_poly.pdbx_strand_id
1 'polypeptide(L)'
;MNTLQVDARVCEVRHAAGPVGWFVLEHLAMHAGVDGDALAVATSVRDLAGAVSLNKDTVARAVGVLADLGLVTRHQAANGGRFASGQYVLTLP
;
A
#
# COMPACT_ATOMS: atom_id res chain seq x y z
N MET A 1 -6.61 21.76 -11.96
CA MET A 1 -5.66 22.36 -11.00
C MET A 1 -5.18 21.22 -10.11
N ASN A 2 -3.99 20.67 -10.37
CA ASN A 2 -3.43 19.63 -9.51
C ASN A 2 -2.66 20.29 -8.38
N THR A 3 -3.27 20.34 -7.20
CA THR A 3 -2.58 20.76 -5.99
C THR A 3 -1.95 19.53 -5.37
N LEU A 4 -0.63 19.41 -5.50
CA LEU A 4 0.18 18.48 -4.73
C LEU A 4 0.37 19.10 -3.35
N GLN A 5 -0.29 18.55 -2.33
CA GLN A 5 -0.14 19.01 -0.95
C GLN A 5 0.91 18.16 -0.23
N VAL A 6 2.12 18.71 -0.09
CA VAL A 6 3.18 18.16 0.75
C VAL A 6 3.28 19.08 1.98
N ASP A 7 2.74 18.62 3.10
CA ASP A 7 2.71 19.36 4.35
C ASP A 7 3.42 18.61 5.49
N ALA A 8 3.38 19.18 6.70
CA ALA A 8 4.01 18.60 7.88
C ALA A 8 3.50 17.18 8.19
N ARG A 9 2.20 16.93 7.98
CA ARG A 9 1.58 15.63 8.26
C ARG A 9 2.09 14.56 7.30
N VAL A 10 2.23 14.90 6.02
CA VAL A 10 2.84 14.01 5.02
C VAL A 10 4.31 13.71 5.38
N CYS A 11 5.06 14.71 5.83
CA CYS A 11 6.44 14.52 6.27
C CYS A 11 6.55 13.58 7.49
N GLU A 12 5.68 13.73 8.48
CA GLU A 12 5.61 12.86 9.66
C GLU A 12 5.33 11.41 9.28
N VAL A 13 4.32 11.19 8.43
CA VAL A 13 3.97 9.85 7.92
C VAL A 13 5.12 9.24 7.13
N ARG A 14 5.75 9.99 6.22
CA ARG A 14 6.91 9.53 5.45
C ARG A 14 8.08 9.16 6.36
N HIS A 15 8.32 9.93 7.42
CA HIS A 15 9.38 9.63 8.37
C HIS A 15 9.07 8.35 9.16
N ALA A 16 7.84 8.20 9.65
CA ALA A 16 7.41 7.04 10.41
C ALA A 16 7.39 5.74 9.59
N ALA A 17 6.97 5.81 8.32
CA ALA A 17 6.97 4.65 7.41
C ALA A 17 8.38 4.24 6.98
N GLY A 18 9.36 5.13 7.11
CA GLY A 18 10.70 4.97 6.56
C GLY A 18 10.72 5.01 5.02
N PRO A 19 11.92 5.00 4.40
CA PRO A 19 12.08 5.22 2.97
C PRO A 19 11.40 4.14 2.12
N VAL A 20 11.50 2.87 2.54
CA VAL A 20 10.91 1.74 1.80
C VAL A 20 9.40 1.70 2.00
N GLY A 21 8.90 1.92 3.23
CA GLY A 21 7.46 1.98 3.50
C GLY A 21 6.81 3.09 2.70
N TRP A 22 7.42 4.28 2.66
CA TRP A 22 6.94 5.38 1.83
C TRP A 22 6.91 5.04 0.35
N PHE A 23 7.98 4.47 -0.20
CA PHE A 23 8.03 4.08 -1.61
C PHE A 23 6.97 3.04 -1.99
N VAL A 24 6.71 2.07 -1.10
CA VAL A 24 5.65 1.08 -1.28
C VAL A 24 4.26 1.74 -1.22
N LEU A 25 4.04 2.66 -0.27
CA LEU A 25 2.78 3.39 -0.15
C LEU A 25 2.49 4.24 -1.39
N GLU A 26 3.51 4.97 -1.87
CA GLU A 26 3.43 5.77 -3.09
C GLU A 26 3.07 4.90 -4.30
N HIS A 27 3.75 3.76 -4.46
CA HIS A 27 3.44 2.82 -5.53
C HIS A 27 1.99 2.32 -5.45
N LEU A 28 1.52 1.94 -4.27
CA LEU A 28 0.13 1.51 -4.07
C LEU A 28 -0.84 2.65 -4.40
N ALA A 29 -0.59 3.87 -3.91
CA ALA A 29 -1.45 5.03 -4.16
C ALA A 29 -1.56 5.37 -5.65
N MET A 30 -0.46 5.26 -6.40
CA MET A 30 -0.45 5.50 -7.86
C MET A 30 -1.25 4.48 -8.66
N HIS A 31 -1.45 3.27 -8.12
CA HIS A 31 -2.14 2.17 -8.81
C HIS A 31 -3.49 1.84 -8.18
N ALA A 32 -3.92 2.61 -7.18
CA ALA A 32 -5.18 2.37 -6.51
C ALA A 32 -6.36 2.87 -7.36
N GLY A 33 -7.36 2.01 -7.47
CA GLY A 33 -8.68 2.35 -7.99
C GLY A 33 -9.65 2.63 -6.84
N VAL A 34 -10.73 3.32 -7.16
CA VAL A 34 -11.86 3.47 -6.23
C VAL A 34 -12.74 2.22 -6.35
N ASP A 35 -12.92 1.51 -5.24
CA ASP A 35 -13.81 0.35 -5.10
C ASP A 35 -14.84 0.67 -4.00
N GLY A 36 -16.04 1.10 -4.41
CA GLY A 36 -17.01 1.72 -3.51
C GLY A 36 -16.49 3.04 -2.94
N ASP A 37 -16.43 3.15 -1.61
CA ASP A 37 -15.87 4.31 -0.90
C ASP A 37 -14.39 4.11 -0.50
N ALA A 38 -13.78 3.00 -0.91
CA ALA A 38 -12.42 2.63 -0.52
C ALA A 38 -11.43 2.83 -1.69
N LEU A 39 -10.24 3.33 -1.37
CA LEU A 39 -9.12 3.36 -2.30
C LEU A 39 -8.38 2.01 -2.20
N ALA A 40 -8.36 1.21 -3.26
CA ALA A 40 -7.85 -0.15 -3.20
C ALA A 40 -7.02 -0.59 -4.42
N VAL A 41 -6.08 -1.50 -4.17
CA VAL A 41 -5.20 -2.11 -5.18
C VAL A 41 -5.31 -3.63 -5.08
N ALA A 42 -5.69 -4.29 -6.17
CA ALA A 42 -5.64 -5.75 -6.27
C ALA A 42 -4.23 -6.20 -6.65
N THR A 43 -3.42 -6.60 -5.66
CA THR A 43 -2.04 -7.08 -5.89
C THR A 43 -1.57 -7.98 -4.76
N SER A 44 -0.66 -8.91 -5.05
CA SER A 44 0.01 -9.71 -4.02
C SER A 44 1.30 -9.05 -3.55
N VAL A 45 1.83 -9.45 -2.38
CA VAL A 45 3.17 -9.02 -1.93
C VAL A 45 4.24 -9.36 -2.97
N ARG A 46 4.09 -10.48 -3.70
CA ARG A 46 5.07 -10.91 -4.70
C ARG A 46 5.03 -10.03 -5.94
N ASP A 47 3.83 -9.71 -6.43
CA ASP A 47 3.67 -8.85 -7.60
C ASP A 47 4.10 -7.42 -7.27
N LEU A 48 3.71 -6.93 -6.09
CA LEU A 48 4.18 -5.64 -5.56
C LEU A 48 5.71 -5.59 -5.50
N ALA A 49 6.36 -6.63 -4.96
CA ALA A 49 7.81 -6.72 -4.89
C ALA A 49 8.48 -6.70 -6.28
N GLY A 50 7.90 -7.40 -7.25
CA GLY A 50 8.33 -7.32 -8.65
C GLY A 50 8.18 -5.91 -9.23
N ALA A 51 7.04 -5.28 -9.00
CA ALA A 51 6.73 -3.94 -9.52
C ALA A 51 7.64 -2.85 -8.95
N VAL A 52 8.04 -2.96 -7.68
CA VAL A 52 8.98 -2.02 -7.05
C VAL A 52 10.44 -2.47 -7.09
N SER A 53 10.74 -3.61 -7.75
CA SER A 53 12.09 -4.18 -7.86
C SER A 53 12.80 -4.38 -6.50
N LEU A 54 12.06 -4.81 -5.48
CA LEU A 54 12.58 -5.09 -4.15
C LEU A 54 12.38 -6.57 -3.77
N ASN A 55 13.11 -7.03 -2.74
CA ASN A 55 12.89 -8.35 -2.17
C ASN A 55 11.47 -8.42 -1.54
N LYS A 56 10.77 -9.54 -1.78
CA LYS A 56 9.46 -9.86 -1.20
C LYS A 56 9.41 -9.66 0.33
N ASP A 57 10.43 -10.07 1.07
CA ASP A 57 10.46 -9.95 2.53
C ASP A 57 10.70 -8.50 2.99
N THR A 58 11.39 -7.71 2.18
CA THR A 58 11.52 -6.26 2.40
C THR A 58 10.17 -5.57 2.19
N VAL A 59 9.46 -5.92 1.12
CA VAL A 59 8.12 -5.40 0.86
C VAL A 59 7.11 -5.87 1.90
N ALA A 60 7.17 -7.13 2.33
CA ALA A 60 6.29 -7.66 3.38
C ALA A 60 6.47 -6.89 4.70
N ARG A 61 7.72 -6.61 5.09
CA ARG A 61 8.02 -5.79 6.28
C ARG A 61 7.52 -4.36 6.10
N ALA A 62 7.74 -3.74 4.94
CA ALA A 62 7.27 -2.39 4.65
C ALA A 62 5.74 -2.30 4.71
N VAL A 63 5.02 -3.26 4.13
CA VAL A 63 3.55 -3.36 4.22
C VAL A 63 3.10 -3.56 5.67
N GLY A 64 3.84 -4.34 6.47
CA GLY A 64 3.60 -4.48 7.91
C GLY A 64 3.67 -3.13 8.64
N VAL A 65 4.74 -2.35 8.40
CA VAL A 65 4.89 -1.00 8.96
C VAL A 65 3.73 -0.09 8.54
N LEU A 66 3.33 -0.12 7.27
CA LEU A 66 2.19 0.68 6.79
C LEU A 66 0.86 0.25 7.44
N ALA A 67 0.68 -1.04 7.73
CA ALA A 67 -0.48 -1.54 8.45
C ALA A 67 -0.47 -1.11 9.92
N ASP A 68 0.69 -1.15 10.58
CA ASP A 68 0.86 -0.67 11.96
C ASP A 68 0.59 0.84 12.07
N LEU A 69 0.90 1.60 11.02
CA LEU A 69 0.57 3.03 10.89
C LEU A 69 -0.89 3.29 10.48
N GLY A 70 -1.69 2.25 10.22
CA GLY A 70 -3.08 2.36 9.79
C GLY A 70 -3.28 2.90 8.37
N LEU A 71 -2.21 2.93 7.55
CA LEU A 71 -2.25 3.47 6.18
C LEU A 71 -2.69 2.43 5.15
N VAL A 72 -2.51 1.15 5.47
CA VAL A 72 -2.86 0.02 4.58
C VAL A 72 -3.53 -1.09 5.36
N THR A 73 -4.64 -1.61 4.85
CA THR A 73 -5.25 -2.85 5.33
C THR A 73 -5.18 -3.93 4.25
N ARG A 74 -4.75 -5.14 4.62
CA ARG A 74 -4.69 -6.27 3.68
C ARG A 74 -5.97 -7.10 3.76
N HIS A 75 -6.70 -7.16 2.65
CA HIS A 75 -7.83 -8.05 2.46
C HIS A 75 -7.41 -9.27 1.63
N GLN A 76 -7.76 -10.46 2.09
CA GLN A 76 -7.61 -11.68 1.30
C GLN A 76 -8.99 -12.11 0.84
N ALA A 77 -9.23 -12.15 -0.47
CA ALA A 77 -10.46 -12.72 -1.00
C ALA A 77 -10.41 -14.25 -0.87
N ALA A 78 -11.27 -14.81 -0.02
CA ALA A 78 -11.43 -16.25 0.13
C ALA A 78 -12.46 -16.76 -0.89
N ASN A 79 -12.06 -16.94 -2.16
CA ASN A 79 -12.96 -17.52 -3.16
C ASN A 79 -12.74 -19.03 -3.28
N GLY A 80 -13.45 -19.80 -2.44
CA GLY A 80 -13.83 -21.18 -2.72
C GLY A 80 -12.72 -22.15 -3.17
N GLY A 81 -11.50 -22.02 -2.64
CA GLY A 81 -10.38 -22.93 -2.95
C GLY A 81 -9.44 -22.47 -4.07
N ARG A 82 -9.63 -21.29 -4.68
CA ARG A 82 -8.65 -20.66 -5.58
C ARG A 82 -8.04 -19.44 -4.90
N PHE A 83 -6.71 -19.36 -4.89
CA PHE A 83 -5.98 -18.18 -4.41
C PHE A 83 -6.37 -16.97 -5.26
N ALA A 84 -7.34 -16.17 -4.79
CA ALA A 84 -7.57 -14.86 -5.36
C ALA A 84 -6.39 -13.96 -4.97
N SER A 85 -5.99 -13.06 -5.89
CA SER A 85 -5.01 -12.03 -5.60
C SER A 85 -5.46 -11.25 -4.35
N GLY A 86 -4.52 -10.99 -3.44
CA GLY A 86 -4.81 -10.13 -2.29
C GLY A 86 -5.21 -8.72 -2.74
N GLN A 87 -5.92 -8.00 -1.87
CA GLN A 87 -6.27 -6.60 -2.07
C GLN A 87 -5.67 -5.79 -0.91
N TYR A 88 -5.11 -4.62 -1.23
CA TYR A 88 -4.71 -3.63 -0.24
C TYR A 88 -5.68 -2.46 -0.30
N VAL A 89 -6.24 -2.10 0.84
CA VAL A 89 -7.08 -0.91 1.02
C VAL A 89 -6.23 0.17 1.66
N LEU A 90 -6.24 1.37 1.08
CA LEU A 90 -5.48 2.52 1.54
C LEU A 90 -6.36 3.43 2.38
N THR A 91 -5.80 3.91 3.48
CA THR A 91 -6.39 4.95 4.31
C THR A 91 -5.41 6.10 4.35
N LEU A 92 -5.57 7.02 3.40
CA LEU A 92 -4.69 8.16 3.27
C LEU A 92 -5.23 9.35 4.09
N PRO A 93 -4.38 10.03 4.86
CA PRO A 93 -4.75 11.15 5.73
C PRO A 93 -5.19 12.42 5.01
#